data_AF-A0A955IRY0-F1
#
_entry.id   AF-A0A955IRY0-F1
#
_cell.length_a   1.000
_cell.length_b   1.000
_cell.length_c   1.000
_cell.angle_alpha   90.00
_cell.angle_beta   90.00
_cell.angle_gamma   90.00
#
_symmetry.space_group_name_H-M   'P 1'
#
loop_
_entity.id
_entity.type
_entity.pdbx_description
1 polymer ?
#
loop_
_entity_poly.entity_id
_entity_poly.type
_entity_poly.pdbx_seq_one_letter_code
_entity_poly.pdbx_strand_id
1 'polypeptide(L)'
;MRLSKLTLNGFKSFADRTEFTFEDSMTGIVGPNGCGKSNVVDAIKWVLGERSSKSLRGKEMIDVIFAGSSARKPSGLASVALTFDNPLMEHVIEGPERVETGDDDESEATSLISHGARRRGLPIDADEVEVERRLYRDGTSQYLINGRRARLKDIRNLFLDTGIGADAYSIIEQGKVDAMLLASPQERRTIFEEAAG
;
A
#
# COMPACT_ATOMS: atom_id res chain seq x y z
N MET A 1 -1.26 11.13 -3.45
CA MET A 1 -0.59 10.07 -2.69
C MET A 1 0.17 9.19 -3.66
N ARG A 2 1.43 8.85 -3.39
CA ARG A 2 2.26 8.00 -4.26
C ARG A 2 3.18 7.12 -3.41
N LEU A 3 3.40 5.87 -3.81
CA LEU A 3 4.45 5.04 -3.22
C LEU A 3 5.82 5.63 -3.62
N SER A 4 6.63 6.06 -2.66
CA SER A 4 7.94 6.67 -2.92
C SER A 4 9.11 5.77 -2.56
N LYS A 5 8.95 4.87 -1.59
CA LYS A 5 10.04 3.97 -1.18
C LYS A 5 9.53 2.63 -0.65
N LEU A 6 10.29 1.58 -0.92
CA LEU A 6 10.14 0.25 -0.33
C LEU A 6 11.47 -0.14 0.31
N THR A 7 11.43 -0.47 1.61
CA THR A 7 12.59 -0.99 2.35
C THR A 7 12.34 -2.43 2.78
N LEU A 8 13.29 -3.31 2.50
CA LEU A 8 13.26 -4.73 2.83
C LEU A 8 14.47 -5.09 3.69
N ASN A 9 14.31 -5.94 4.68
CA ASN A 9 15.43 -6.50 5.42
C ASN A 9 15.08 -7.88 5.96
N GLY A 10 15.92 -8.88 5.68
CA GLY A 10 15.67 -10.27 6.04
C GLY A 10 14.37 -10.85 5.44
N PHE A 11 13.81 -10.25 4.38
CA PHE A 11 12.56 -10.68 3.77
C PHE A 11 12.85 -11.59 2.56
N LYS A 12 12.49 -12.88 2.66
CA LYS A 12 12.70 -13.88 1.62
C LYS A 12 14.11 -13.82 1.04
N SER A 13 14.28 -13.55 -0.25
CA SER A 13 15.59 -13.45 -0.91
C SER A 13 16.44 -12.24 -0.50
N PHE A 14 15.86 -11.24 0.18
CA PHE A 14 16.53 -10.01 0.58
C PHE A 14 17.13 -10.16 1.98
N ALA A 15 18.31 -10.77 2.06
CA ALA A 15 18.98 -11.02 3.34
C ALA A 15 19.44 -9.73 4.03
N ASP A 16 20.01 -8.79 3.26
CA ASP A 16 20.47 -7.49 3.76
C ASP A 16 19.41 -6.41 3.53
N ARG A 17 19.55 -5.29 4.23
CA ARG A 17 18.73 -4.11 4.00
C ARG A 17 18.85 -3.66 2.55
N THR A 18 17.72 -3.65 1.84
CA THR A 18 17.60 -3.26 0.44
C THR A 18 16.52 -2.19 0.33
N GLU A 19 16.80 -1.11 -0.39
CA GLU A 19 15.90 0.02 -0.57
C GLU A 19 15.62 0.22 -2.06
N PHE A 20 14.35 0.41 -2.39
CA PHE A 20 13.87 0.78 -3.72
C PHE A 20 13.21 2.15 -3.61
N THR A 21 13.65 3.10 -4.43
CA THR A 21 13.03 4.42 -4.56
C THR A 21 12.21 4.45 -5.84
N PHE A 22 10.99 5.01 -5.76
CA PHE A 22 10.04 5.12 -6.87
C PHE A 22 9.83 6.60 -7.18
N GLU A 23 10.64 7.14 -8.09
CA GLU A 23 10.61 8.57 -8.46
C GLU A 23 9.66 8.84 -9.63
N ASP A 24 9.58 7.88 -10.56
CA ASP A 24 8.81 8.00 -11.80
C ASP A 24 7.41 7.37 -11.68
N SER A 25 6.53 7.74 -12.61
CA SER A 25 5.20 7.14 -12.76
C SER A 25 5.24 5.66 -13.18
N MET A 26 6.35 5.22 -13.78
CA MET A 26 6.55 3.85 -14.22
C MET A 26 7.92 3.36 -13.77
N THR A 27 7.94 2.26 -13.00
CA THR A 27 9.17 1.61 -12.53
C THR A 27 9.23 0.18 -13.05
N GLY A 28 10.35 -0.19 -13.69
CA GLY A 28 10.60 -1.54 -14.17
C GLY A 28 11.55 -2.31 -13.24
N ILE A 29 11.13 -3.48 -12.74
CA ILE A 29 11.98 -4.37 -11.94
C ILE A 29 12.36 -5.59 -12.80
N VAL A 30 13.63 -5.66 -13.21
CA VAL A 30 14.16 -6.68 -14.13
C VAL A 30 15.31 -7.48 -13.50
N GLY A 31 15.59 -8.64 -14.06
CA GLY A 31 16.65 -9.54 -13.59
C GLY A 31 16.40 -11.02 -13.93
N PRO A 32 17.38 -11.91 -13.72
CA PRO A 32 17.27 -13.34 -14.03
C PRO A 32 16.13 -14.05 -13.29
N ASN A 33 15.73 -15.22 -13.75
CA ASN A 33 14.74 -16.03 -13.03
C ASN A 33 15.31 -16.51 -11.69
N GLY A 34 14.48 -16.51 -10.65
CA GLY A 34 14.87 -16.89 -9.29
C GLY A 34 15.63 -15.83 -8.48
N CYS A 35 15.97 -14.66 -9.05
CA CYS A 35 16.71 -13.62 -8.30
C CYS A 35 15.87 -12.84 -7.26
N GLY A 36 14.56 -13.12 -7.16
CA GLY A 36 13.69 -12.49 -6.16
C GLY A 36 12.83 -11.33 -6.65
N LYS A 37 12.77 -11.04 -7.96
CA LYS A 37 11.91 -9.97 -8.52
C LYS A 37 10.50 -10.00 -7.98
N SER A 38 9.86 -11.17 -8.05
CA SER A 38 8.48 -11.30 -7.61
C SER A 38 8.32 -11.21 -6.09
N ASN A 39 9.39 -11.44 -5.31
CA ASN A 39 9.36 -11.25 -3.86
C ASN A 39 9.15 -9.77 -3.49
N VAL A 40 9.44 -8.83 -4.39
CA VAL A 40 9.09 -7.41 -4.22
C VAL A 40 7.57 -7.24 -4.10
N VAL A 41 6.81 -7.89 -4.98
CA VAL A 41 5.33 -7.87 -4.95
C VAL A 41 4.81 -8.51 -3.67
N ASP A 42 5.39 -9.64 -3.25
CA ASP A 42 5.00 -10.29 -1.99
C ASP A 42 5.25 -9.38 -0.79
N ALA A 43 6.34 -8.63 -0.78
CA ALA A 43 6.65 -7.70 0.29
C ALA A 43 5.60 -6.60 0.42
N ILE A 44 5.20 -6.01 -0.72
CA ILE A 44 4.13 -5.00 -0.78
C ILE A 44 2.81 -5.58 -0.26
N LYS A 45 2.41 -6.78 -0.70
CA LYS A 45 1.19 -7.43 -0.18
C LYS A 45 1.27 -7.69 1.32
N TRP A 46 2.42 -8.19 1.78
CA TRP A 46 2.61 -8.59 3.17
C TRP A 46 2.50 -7.42 4.14
N VAL A 47 3.10 -6.27 3.82
CA VAL A 47 3.01 -5.07 4.65
C VAL A 47 1.64 -4.38 4.57
N LEU A 48 0.95 -4.44 3.43
CA LEU A 48 -0.44 -3.98 3.28
C LEU A 48 -1.47 -4.87 3.99
N GLY A 49 -1.03 -5.98 4.57
CA GLY A 49 -1.83 -6.76 5.52
C GLY A 49 -2.22 -8.16 5.07
N GLU A 50 -1.62 -8.68 3.99
CA GLU A 50 -1.81 -10.07 3.57
C GLU A 50 -1.40 -11.04 4.69
N ARG A 51 -2.29 -11.98 5.01
CA ARG A 51 -2.13 -12.98 6.09
C ARG A 51 -1.94 -14.39 5.57
N SER A 52 -2.25 -14.64 4.30
CA SER A 52 -2.13 -15.94 3.68
C SER A 52 -0.70 -16.20 3.23
N SER A 53 -0.02 -17.17 3.88
CA SER A 53 1.30 -17.63 3.44
C SER A 53 1.27 -18.11 1.99
N LYS A 54 0.18 -18.77 1.58
CA LYS A 54 -0.03 -19.24 0.20
C LYS A 54 -0.08 -18.10 -0.81
N SER A 55 -0.77 -17.00 -0.48
CA SER A 55 -0.85 -15.78 -1.30
C SER A 55 0.52 -15.10 -1.45
N LEU A 56 1.40 -15.32 -0.46
CA LEU A 56 2.79 -14.90 -0.48
C LEU A 56 3.71 -16.01 -1.00
N ARG A 57 3.21 -17.07 -1.63
CA ARG A 57 4.01 -18.18 -2.19
C ARG A 57 4.97 -18.83 -1.18
N GLY A 58 4.56 -18.89 0.09
CA GLY A 58 5.21 -19.62 1.18
C GLY A 58 4.31 -20.75 1.69
N LYS A 59 4.88 -21.67 2.49
CA LYS A 59 4.10 -22.71 3.17
C LYS A 59 3.56 -22.17 4.48
N GLU A 60 4.44 -21.56 5.27
CA GLU A 60 4.12 -20.96 6.56
C GLU A 60 4.45 -19.47 6.57
N MET A 61 3.86 -18.72 7.50
CA MET A 61 4.15 -17.28 7.61
C MET A 61 5.62 -17.03 7.96
N ILE A 62 6.28 -17.96 8.65
CA ILE A 62 7.69 -17.87 9.01
C ILE A 62 8.62 -17.89 7.78
N ASP A 63 8.16 -18.43 6.64
CA ASP A 63 8.93 -18.53 5.40
C ASP A 63 9.19 -17.16 4.75
N VAL A 64 8.53 -16.10 5.22
CA VAL A 64 8.86 -14.72 4.81
C VAL A 64 10.22 -14.27 5.38
N ILE A 65 10.73 -14.93 6.42
CA ILE A 65 12.06 -14.68 6.98
C ILE A 65 13.11 -15.38 6.12
N PHE A 66 14.16 -14.65 5.74
CA PHE A 66 15.28 -15.22 5.00
C PHE A 66 15.84 -16.44 5.72
N ALA A 67 15.75 -17.59 5.03
CA ALA A 67 16.13 -18.90 5.57
C ALA A 67 17.64 -19.18 5.51
N GLY A 68 18.44 -18.26 4.98
CA GLY A 68 19.87 -18.46 4.75
C GLY A 68 20.18 -18.96 3.34
N SER A 69 21.46 -18.91 2.99
CA SER A 69 22.02 -19.46 1.76
C SER A 69 23.41 -20.03 2.04
N SER A 70 24.07 -20.59 1.02
CA SER A 70 25.47 -21.04 1.15
C SER A 70 26.43 -19.93 1.58
N ALA A 71 26.13 -18.67 1.22
CA ALA A 71 26.96 -17.51 1.52
C ALA A 71 26.51 -16.70 2.74
N ARG A 72 25.26 -16.87 3.21
CA ARG A 72 24.67 -15.99 4.22
C ARG A 72 23.88 -16.77 5.26
N LYS A 73 24.03 -16.38 6.53
CA LYS A 73 23.27 -16.98 7.63
C LYS A 73 21.78 -16.59 7.57
N PRO A 74 20.87 -17.40 8.13
CA PRO A 74 19.46 -17.05 8.23
C PRO A 74 19.24 -15.78 9.06
N SER A 75 18.28 -14.95 8.68
CA SER A 75 17.95 -13.71 9.42
C SER A 75 17.09 -14.02 10.64
N GLY A 76 17.21 -13.25 11.73
CA GLY A 76 16.38 -13.42 12.94
C GLY A 76 14.97 -12.82 12.82
N LEU A 77 14.77 -11.95 11.83
CA LEU A 77 13.51 -11.29 11.54
C LEU A 77 13.40 -10.98 10.05
N ALA A 78 12.18 -10.72 9.59
CA ALA A 78 11.89 -10.01 8.36
C ALA A 78 11.22 -8.68 8.69
N SER A 79 11.63 -7.60 8.01
CA SER A 79 10.94 -6.31 8.07
C SER A 79 10.75 -5.76 6.66
N VAL A 80 9.56 -5.21 6.42
CA VAL A 80 9.21 -4.52 5.18
C VAL A 80 8.53 -3.21 5.54
N ALA A 81 9.00 -2.11 4.96
CA ALA A 81 8.39 -0.80 5.09
C ALA A 81 8.03 -0.24 3.71
N LEU A 82 6.82 0.30 3.57
CA LEU A 82 6.41 1.13 2.45
C LEU A 82 6.28 2.57 2.91
N THR A 83 6.81 3.47 2.12
CA THR A 83 6.74 4.90 2.35
C THR A 83 5.93 5.53 1.23
N PHE A 84 4.98 6.38 1.61
CA PHE A 84 4.09 7.08 0.70
C PHE A 84 4.25 8.59 0.85
N ASP A 85 4.37 9.28 -0.28
CA ASP A 85 4.21 10.72 -0.35
C ASP A 85 2.74 11.07 -0.10
N ASN A 86 2.48 11.91 0.90
CA ASN A 86 1.15 12.29 1.37
C ASN A 86 0.99 13.82 1.48
N PRO A 87 1.23 14.59 0.41
CA PRO A 87 1.13 16.04 0.45
C PRO A 87 -0.29 16.53 0.74
N LEU A 88 -0.41 17.74 1.27
CA LEU A 88 -1.68 18.47 1.35
C LEU A 88 -2.24 18.67 -0.06
N MET A 89 -3.47 18.23 -0.30
CA MET A 89 -4.16 18.52 -1.54
C MET A 89 -4.72 19.95 -1.44
N GLU A 90 -4.22 20.86 -2.28
CA GLU A 90 -4.89 22.14 -2.47
C GLU A 90 -6.23 21.88 -3.17
N HIS A 91 -7.32 22.32 -2.55
CA HIS A 91 -8.60 22.42 -3.24
C HIS A 91 -8.47 23.54 -4.28
N VAL A 92 -8.36 23.17 -5.56
CA VAL A 92 -8.83 24.07 -6.62
C VAL A 92 -10.33 24.11 -6.45
N ILE A 93 -10.83 25.18 -5.83
CA ILE A 93 -12.24 25.51 -5.90
C ILE A 93 -12.46 25.87 -7.38
N GLU A 94 -12.88 24.92 -8.20
CA GLU A 94 -13.68 25.27 -9.37
C GLU A 94 -14.91 25.94 -8.78
N GLY A 95 -14.88 27.28 -8.74
CA GLY A 95 -15.99 28.07 -8.25
C GLY A 95 -17.26 27.65 -8.99
N PRO A 96 -18.43 27.73 -8.34
CA PRO A 96 -19.67 27.55 -9.08
C PRO A 96 -19.60 28.51 -10.28
N GLU A 97 -19.91 28.02 -11.48
CA GLU A 97 -20.19 28.92 -12.60
C GLU A 97 -21.10 30.02 -12.05
N ARG A 98 -20.67 31.28 -12.19
CA ARG A 98 -21.47 32.42 -11.78
C ARG A 98 -22.77 32.35 -12.58
N VAL A 99 -23.81 31.78 -11.99
CA VAL A 99 -25.18 32.04 -12.44
C VAL A 99 -25.43 33.47 -12.00
N GLU A 100 -25.42 34.40 -12.94
CA GLU A 100 -25.87 35.76 -12.72
C GLU A 100 -27.37 35.72 -12.39
N THR A 101 -27.70 35.48 -11.12
CA THR A 101 -29.02 35.85 -10.57
C THR A 101 -28.86 37.23 -9.97
N GLY A 102 -29.57 38.19 -10.58
CA GLY A 102 -29.56 39.58 -10.18
C GLY A 102 -29.98 39.80 -8.73
N ASP A 103 -29.36 40.84 -8.20
CA ASP A 103 -29.71 41.72 -7.08
C ASP A 103 -30.06 41.12 -5.71
N ASP A 104 -29.31 41.64 -4.73
CA ASP A 104 -29.62 41.81 -3.31
C ASP A 104 -29.54 40.57 -2.39
N ASP A 105 -28.32 40.17 -2.00
CA ASP A 105 -27.96 39.97 -0.58
C ASP A 105 -26.43 39.73 -0.39
N GLU A 106 -25.66 40.79 -0.15
CA GLU A 106 -24.18 40.72 -0.06
C GLU A 106 -23.65 40.41 1.36
N SER A 107 -24.50 40.07 2.33
CA SER A 107 -24.08 40.02 3.75
C SER A 107 -23.87 38.64 4.37
N GLU A 108 -24.27 37.54 3.73
CA GLU A 108 -24.15 36.18 4.32
C GLU A 108 -22.97 35.34 3.81
N ALA A 109 -22.23 35.78 2.79
CA ALA A 109 -21.17 34.96 2.17
C ALA A 109 -19.87 34.85 2.98
N THR A 110 -19.67 35.68 4.02
CA THR A 110 -18.35 35.85 4.66
C THR A 110 -18.10 34.96 5.88
N SER A 111 -19.07 34.14 6.31
CA SER A 111 -18.94 33.28 7.51
C SER A 111 -18.76 31.78 7.21
N LEU A 112 -18.87 31.36 5.94
CA LEU A 112 -18.75 29.95 5.54
C LEU A 112 -17.32 29.50 5.20
N ILE A 113 -16.30 30.32 5.45
CA ILE A 113 -14.88 29.91 5.38
C ILE A 113 -14.47 29.20 6.68
N SER A 114 -15.38 28.37 7.22
CA SER A 114 -15.11 27.50 8.36
C SER A 114 -14.54 26.19 7.82
N HIS A 115 -13.23 26.03 7.96
CA HIS A 115 -12.54 24.75 7.90
C HIS A 115 -12.67 24.02 6.56
N GLY A 116 -12.12 24.59 5.49
CA GLY A 116 -11.69 23.80 4.33
C GLY A 116 -10.75 22.70 4.84
N ALA A 117 -11.30 21.52 5.10
CA ALA A 117 -10.58 20.42 5.69
C ALA A 117 -9.39 20.11 4.78
N ARG A 118 -8.18 20.30 5.30
CA ARG A 118 -6.93 19.88 4.65
C ARG A 118 -7.08 18.42 4.25
N ARG A 119 -7.40 18.16 2.98
CA ARG A 119 -7.56 16.79 2.48
C ARG A 119 -6.17 16.29 2.11
N ARG A 120 -5.71 15.26 2.82
CA ARG A 120 -4.56 14.45 2.44
C ARG A 120 -5.07 13.16 1.82
N GLY A 121 -4.23 12.50 1.01
CA GLY A 121 -4.59 11.21 0.42
C GLY A 121 -4.72 10.10 1.47
N LEU A 122 -3.93 10.18 2.54
CA LEU A 122 -4.05 9.34 3.73
C LEU A 122 -4.50 10.17 4.94
N PRO A 123 -5.34 9.62 5.83
CA PRO A 123 -5.85 10.29 7.04
C PRO A 123 -4.78 10.39 8.15
N ILE A 124 -3.56 10.80 7.79
CA ILE A 124 -2.44 11.06 8.69
C ILE A 124 -1.90 12.44 8.36
N ASP A 125 -1.77 13.30 9.39
CA ASP A 125 -1.21 14.64 9.22
C ASP A 125 0.33 14.60 9.17
N ALA A 126 0.84 14.08 8.06
CA ALA A 126 2.25 14.05 7.72
C ALA A 126 2.39 14.07 6.19
N ASP A 127 3.43 14.75 5.70
CA ASP A 127 3.75 14.80 4.26
C ASP A 127 4.31 13.46 3.75
N GLU A 128 4.79 12.61 4.66
CA GLU A 128 5.25 11.27 4.39
C GLU A 128 4.60 10.30 5.38
N VAL A 129 4.13 9.16 4.86
CA VAL A 129 3.55 8.08 5.67
C VAL A 129 4.30 6.79 5.40
N GLU A 130 4.95 6.27 6.44
CA GLU A 130 5.62 4.98 6.44
C GLU A 130 4.75 3.93 7.16
N VAL A 131 4.51 2.81 6.51
CA VAL A 131 3.87 1.63 7.08
C VAL A 131 4.87 0.49 7.09
N GLU A 132 5.12 -0.09 8.25
CA GLU A 132 6.09 -1.16 8.44
C GLU A 132 5.45 -2.40 9.07
N ARG A 133 5.85 -3.57 8.59
CA ARG A 133 5.55 -4.86 9.22
C ARG A 133 6.85 -5.58 9.53
N ARG A 134 6.94 -6.15 10.73
CA ARG A 134 8.04 -7.00 11.19
C ARG A 134 7.52 -8.35 11.65
N LEU A 135 8.25 -9.42 11.35
CA LEU A 135 8.01 -10.76 11.89
C LEU A 135 9.32 -11.32 12.44
N TYR A 136 9.27 -11.80 13.67
CA TYR A 136 10.39 -12.41 14.37
C TYR A 136 10.27 -13.93 14.35
N ARG A 137 11.39 -14.63 14.58
CA ARG A 137 11.42 -16.10 14.56
C ARG A 137 10.55 -16.78 15.62
N ASP A 138 10.24 -16.08 16.71
CA ASP A 138 9.33 -16.53 17.76
C ASP A 138 7.84 -16.44 17.33
N GLY A 139 7.56 -15.98 16.11
CA GLY A 139 6.20 -15.79 15.58
C GLY A 139 5.59 -14.43 15.91
N THR A 140 6.28 -13.59 16.69
CA THR A 140 5.79 -12.26 17.04
C THR A 140 5.72 -11.39 15.78
N SER A 141 4.55 -10.81 15.51
CA SER A 141 4.36 -9.81 14.46
C SER A 141 4.21 -8.42 15.07
N GLN A 142 4.91 -7.44 14.50
CA GLN A 142 4.79 -6.03 14.87
C GLN A 142 4.40 -5.21 13.64
N TYR A 143 3.53 -4.23 13.86
CA TYR A 143 3.04 -3.31 12.84
C TYR A 143 3.35 -1.90 13.30
N LEU A 144 3.83 -1.06 12.40
CA LEU A 144 4.17 0.32 12.71
C LEU A 144 3.62 1.26 11.64
N ILE A 145 3.21 2.44 12.07
CA ILE A 145 2.86 3.57 11.20
C ILE A 145 3.70 4.75 11.70
N ASN A 146 4.55 5.31 10.84
CA ASN A 146 5.53 6.36 11.17
C ASN A 146 6.34 6.01 12.44
N GLY A 147 6.82 4.77 12.53
CA GLY A 147 7.58 4.26 13.68
C GLY A 147 6.78 4.02 14.97
N ARG A 148 5.48 4.34 15.00
CA ARG A 148 4.62 4.09 16.16
C ARG A 148 3.92 2.75 16.02
N ARG A 149 3.84 1.98 17.12
CA ARG A 149 3.13 0.70 17.11
C ARG A 149 1.67 0.87 16.72
N ALA A 150 1.22 0.03 15.81
CA ALA A 150 -0.15 -0.05 15.33
C ALA A 150 -0.65 -1.50 15.34
N ARG A 151 -1.91 -1.70 15.02
CA ARG A 151 -2.48 -3.03 14.75
C ARG A 151 -2.64 -3.21 13.25
N LEU A 152 -2.75 -4.47 12.83
CA LEU A 152 -3.08 -4.80 11.44
C LEU A 152 -4.37 -4.13 10.95
N LYS A 153 -5.39 -4.01 11.81
CA LYS A 153 -6.63 -3.32 11.49
C LYS A 153 -6.38 -1.84 11.16
N ASP A 154 -5.47 -1.19 11.87
CA ASP A 154 -5.17 0.23 11.67
C ASP A 154 -4.47 0.43 10.31
N ILE A 155 -3.58 -0.49 9.91
CA ILE A 155 -3.00 -0.50 8.55
C ILE A 155 -4.05 -0.72 7.47
N ARG A 156 -4.96 -1.70 7.63
CA ARG A 156 -6.01 -1.93 6.62
C ARG A 156 -6.91 -0.70 6.49
N ASN A 157 -7.35 -0.15 7.62
CA ASN A 157 -8.20 1.04 7.66
C ASN A 157 -7.53 2.26 7.04
N LEU A 158 -6.21 2.38 7.12
CA LEU A 158 -5.46 3.47 6.50
C LEU A 158 -5.66 3.53 4.98
N PHE A 159 -5.88 2.37 4.34
CA PHE A 159 -5.98 2.27 2.89
C PHE A 159 -7.37 1.92 2.35
N LEU A 160 -8.37 1.63 3.20
CA LEU A 160 -9.73 1.22 2.78
C LEU A 160 -10.34 2.15 1.71
N ASP A 161 -10.23 3.47 1.90
CA ASP A 161 -10.85 4.47 1.03
C ASP A 161 -9.93 4.95 -0.10
N THR A 162 -8.75 4.34 -0.23
CA THR A 162 -7.71 4.80 -1.18
C THR A 162 -7.66 3.97 -2.45
N GLY A 163 -8.38 2.84 -2.50
CA GLY A 163 -8.24 1.85 -3.57
C GLY A 163 -6.89 1.13 -3.57
N ILE A 164 -6.06 1.30 -2.53
CA ILE A 164 -4.83 0.57 -2.25
C ILE A 164 -5.12 -0.38 -1.07
N GLY A 165 -4.55 -1.59 -1.06
CA GLY A 165 -4.90 -2.60 -0.07
C GLY A 165 -4.38 -3.98 -0.47
N ALA A 166 -4.33 -4.92 0.48
CA ALA A 166 -3.84 -6.28 0.19
C ALA A 166 -4.67 -6.98 -0.91
N ASP A 167 -5.97 -6.66 -0.96
CA ASP A 167 -6.94 -7.16 -1.95
C ASP A 167 -7.13 -6.18 -3.12
N ALA A 168 -6.42 -5.05 -3.15
CA ALA A 168 -6.69 -3.97 -4.09
C ALA A 168 -6.25 -4.24 -5.54
N TYR A 169 -6.95 -3.59 -6.47
CA TYR A 169 -6.67 -3.49 -7.92
C TYR A 169 -5.23 -3.27 -8.31
N SER A 170 -4.47 -2.63 -7.43
CA SER A 170 -3.08 -2.23 -7.65
C SER A 170 -2.11 -3.40 -7.87
N ILE A 171 -2.49 -4.66 -7.61
CA ILE A 171 -1.58 -5.81 -7.71
C ILE A 171 -2.15 -6.92 -8.60
N ILE A 172 -1.60 -7.04 -9.81
CA ILE A 172 -1.87 -8.11 -10.76
C ILE A 172 -0.69 -9.08 -10.78
N GLU A 173 -0.96 -10.35 -10.48
CA GLU A 173 0.05 -11.41 -10.42
C GLU A 173 0.06 -12.26 -11.68
N GLN A 174 1.15 -13.00 -11.88
CA GLN A 174 1.20 -14.03 -12.90
C GLN A 174 0.08 -15.06 -12.65
N GLY A 175 -0.68 -15.37 -13.69
CA GLY A 175 -1.82 -16.29 -13.61
C GLY A 175 -3.14 -15.65 -13.14
N LYS A 176 -3.15 -14.42 -12.61
CA LYS A 176 -4.42 -13.71 -12.31
C LYS A 176 -5.22 -13.45 -13.59
N VAL A 177 -4.55 -13.15 -14.70
CA VAL A 177 -5.20 -12.94 -15.99
C VAL A 177 -5.87 -14.24 -16.48
N ASP A 178 -5.15 -15.36 -16.43
CA ASP A 178 -5.71 -16.66 -16.82
C ASP A 178 -6.88 -17.07 -15.91
N ALA A 179 -6.74 -16.85 -14.60
CA ALA A 179 -7.80 -17.09 -13.63
C ALA A 179 -9.04 -16.23 -13.91
N MET A 180 -8.87 -14.96 -14.30
CA MET A 180 -9.97 -14.07 -14.66
C MET A 180 -10.71 -14.55 -15.92
N LEU A 181 -9.99 -15.08 -16.90
CA LEU A 181 -10.60 -15.64 -18.12
C LEU A 181 -11.39 -16.91 -17.84
N LEU A 182 -10.94 -17.74 -16.89
CA LEU A 182 -11.57 -19.00 -16.50
C LEU A 182 -12.61 -18.87 -15.38
N ALA A 183 -12.68 -17.71 -14.72
CA ALA A 183 -13.53 -17.48 -13.57
C ALA A 183 -15.01 -17.68 -13.89
N SER A 184 -15.76 -18.21 -12.93
CA SER A 184 -17.22 -18.31 -13.01
C SER A 184 -17.88 -16.92 -13.12
N PRO A 185 -19.14 -16.84 -13.58
CA PRO A 185 -19.86 -15.57 -13.60
C PRO A 185 -19.94 -14.89 -12.22
N GLN A 186 -20.05 -15.66 -11.14
CA GLN A 186 -20.07 -15.15 -9.77
C GLN A 186 -18.72 -14.57 -9.36
N GLU A 187 -17.62 -15.27 -9.61
CA GLU A 187 -16.27 -14.78 -9.30
C GLU A 187 -15.90 -13.55 -10.14
N ARG A 188 -16.25 -13.54 -11.43
CA ARG A 188 -16.08 -12.34 -12.27
C ARG A 188 -16.88 -11.16 -11.75
N ARG A 189 -18.12 -11.40 -11.30
CA ARG A 189 -18.97 -10.35 -10.74
C ARG A 189 -18.34 -9.70 -9.51
N THR A 190 -17.73 -10.46 -8.61
CA THR A 190 -17.01 -9.90 -7.45
C THR A 190 -15.89 -8.96 -7.89
N ILE A 191 -15.11 -9.35 -8.91
CA ILE A 191 -14.05 -8.49 -9.49
C ILE A 191 -14.64 -7.19 -10.05
N PHE A 192 -15.81 -7.23 -10.70
CA PHE A 192 -16.45 -6.02 -11.23
C PHE A 192 -17.07 -5.15 -10.13
N GLU A 193 -17.71 -5.75 -9.12
CA GLU A 193 -18.33 -5.04 -8.00
C GLU A 193 -17.27 -4.31 -7.18
N GLU A 194 -16.17 -4.98 -6.86
CA GLU A 194 -15.05 -4.34 -6.17
C GLU A 194 -14.44 -3.18 -7.02
N ALA A 195 -14.52 -3.23 -8.36
CA ALA A 195 -13.90 -2.24 -9.25
C ALA A 195 -14.78 -1.01 -9.45
N ALA A 196 -16.09 -1.19 -9.29
CA ALA A 196 -17.08 -0.14 -9.33
C ALA A 196 -17.11 0.69 -8.03
N GLY A 197 -16.55 0.17 -6.94
CA GLY A 197 -16.58 0.79 -5.61
C GLY A 197 -17.92 0.59 -4.90
#